data_AF-A0A814ATS7-F1
#
_entry.id   AF-A0A814ATS7-F1
#
_cell.length_a   1.000
_cell.length_b   1.000
_cell.length_c   1.000
_cell.angle_alpha   90.00
_cell.angle_beta   90.00
_cell.angle_gamma   90.00
#
_symmetry.space_group_name_H-M   'P 1'
#
loop_
_entity.id
_entity.type
_entity.pdbx_description
1 polymer ?
#
loop_
_entity_poly.entity_id
_entity_poly.type
_entity_poly.pdbx_seq_one_letter_code
_entity_poly.pdbx_strand_id
1 'polypeptide(L)'
;MQSIGQIVLRVVKVIAFALNFIDIQTYTSTIFTVKSTLITVTTKPTTQTWTVTLTTTTTTTTRTTTSITTTTGITCIYPFVQTPTGNCVNILIDFNNCGIVGYVCSMNYTSCSAGKCSVAPSVQLTNAIPIFTAAVNGSVDDRFYNVTLPFNITLYNTTTDSVQVTTNGVLCFGKCDRIWSETALPAQEFSDTTVFAYWDDLYVFANTSQGIYYEIQGDSSNRTLIFEYYCSHYQQETEYYHFQVVFFEDKPGIVQYIYYDISDGGITCTVGVQSSGNGPFIQYSFDQADSVMPNMTLIFDTNTGTYTKL
;
A
#
# COMPACT_ATOMS: atom_id res chain seq x y z
N MET A 1 46.13 -19.34 27.71
CA MET A 1 45.14 -18.43 28.32
C MET A 1 44.58 -17.56 27.21
N GLN A 2 43.36 -17.86 26.73
CA GLN A 2 42.67 -16.94 25.81
C GLN A 2 42.42 -15.64 26.56
N SER A 3 42.78 -14.51 25.96
CA SER A 3 42.76 -13.25 26.68
C SER A 3 41.34 -12.84 27.03
N ILE A 4 41.22 -11.88 27.95
CA ILE A 4 40.03 -11.05 28.11
C ILE A 4 39.74 -10.24 26.83
N GLY A 5 40.43 -10.53 25.72
CA GLY A 5 40.04 -10.31 24.34
C GLY A 5 39.32 -11.49 23.63
N GLN A 6 38.51 -12.37 24.27
CA GLN A 6 37.63 -13.49 23.76
C GLN A 6 36.09 -13.30 23.43
N ILE A 7 35.27 -12.62 24.27
CA ILE A 7 33.77 -12.76 24.29
C ILE A 7 32.89 -11.55 23.81
N VAL A 8 33.26 -10.28 24.01
CA VAL A 8 32.49 -9.05 23.68
C VAL A 8 31.87 -8.98 22.27
N LEU A 9 32.52 -9.51 21.22
CA LEU A 9 31.96 -9.48 19.84
C LEU A 9 30.60 -10.17 19.71
N ARG A 10 30.23 -11.11 20.60
CA ARG A 10 28.95 -11.83 20.50
C ARG A 10 27.76 -11.05 21.04
N VAL A 11 27.95 -10.13 22.00
CA VAL A 11 26.84 -9.39 22.61
C VAL A 11 26.47 -8.15 21.77
N VAL A 12 27.47 -7.47 21.20
CA VAL A 12 27.23 -6.32 20.30
C VAL A 12 26.45 -6.75 19.05
N LYS A 13 26.68 -7.97 18.53
CA LYS A 13 25.92 -8.51 17.39
C LYS A 13 24.41 -8.56 17.60
N VAL A 14 23.91 -8.70 18.83
CA VAL A 14 22.45 -8.81 19.08
C VAL A 14 21.76 -7.45 19.09
N ILE A 15 22.48 -6.36 19.35
CA ILE A 15 21.93 -4.99 19.33
C ILE A 15 22.26 -4.26 18.02
N ALA A 16 23.43 -4.52 17.41
CA ALA A 16 23.83 -3.93 16.14
C ALA A 16 23.02 -4.46 14.94
N PHE A 17 22.40 -5.65 15.03
CA PHE A 17 21.52 -6.16 13.97
C PHE A 17 20.24 -5.33 13.76
N ALA A 18 19.93 -4.40 14.66
CA ALA A 18 18.83 -3.45 14.49
C ALA A 18 19.25 -2.12 13.82
N LEU A 19 20.56 -1.81 13.73
CA LEU A 19 21.08 -0.52 13.25
C LEU A 19 22.44 -0.70 12.55
N ASN A 20 22.42 -0.86 11.23
CA ASN A 20 23.61 -1.04 10.39
C ASN A 20 24.46 0.25 10.25
N PHE A 21 25.30 0.55 11.24
CA PHE A 21 26.47 1.42 11.06
C PHE A 21 27.63 0.99 11.97
N ILE A 22 28.87 1.29 11.53
CA ILE A 22 30.18 0.99 12.14
C ILE A 22 30.82 -0.33 11.68
N ASP A 23 31.90 -0.19 10.90
CA ASP A 23 32.88 -1.24 10.59
C ASP A 23 34.06 -1.15 11.57
N ILE A 24 34.25 -2.16 12.43
CA ILE A 24 35.35 -2.26 13.40
C ILE A 24 35.90 -3.68 13.49
N GLN A 25 37.23 -3.81 13.40
CA GLN A 25 37.97 -5.05 13.52
C GLN A 25 38.03 -5.62 14.96
N THR A 26 38.29 -6.93 15.05
CA THR A 26 38.15 -7.80 16.23
C THR A 26 39.01 -7.47 17.47
N TYR A 27 38.37 -7.17 18.60
CA TYR A 27 38.87 -7.39 19.98
C TYR A 27 37.68 -7.65 20.91
N THR A 28 37.90 -8.32 22.04
CA THR A 28 36.82 -9.13 22.63
C THR A 28 36.80 -9.10 24.20
N SER A 29 35.97 -9.92 24.87
CA SER A 29 35.69 -10.15 26.35
C SER A 29 35.54 -8.98 27.37
N THR A 30 34.94 -9.15 28.57
CA THR A 30 34.36 -10.33 29.28
C THR A 30 32.88 -10.09 29.68
N ILE A 31 32.53 -10.02 30.98
CA ILE A 31 31.15 -9.95 31.52
C ILE A 31 30.80 -8.50 31.89
N PHE A 32 29.72 -7.98 31.32
CA PHE A 32 29.09 -6.71 31.69
C PHE A 32 27.63 -6.98 32.10
N THR A 33 27.15 -6.30 33.14
CA THR A 33 25.71 -6.25 33.45
C THR A 33 25.12 -4.97 32.87
N VAL A 34 24.53 -5.06 31.67
CA VAL A 34 23.80 -3.93 31.07
C VAL A 34 22.38 -3.91 31.61
N LYS A 35 22.05 -2.91 32.43
CA LYS A 35 20.65 -2.58 32.73
C LYS A 35 20.13 -1.63 31.64
N SER A 36 19.47 -2.17 30.62
CA SER A 36 18.65 -1.37 29.71
C SER A 36 17.19 -1.41 30.18
N THR A 37 16.53 -0.24 30.15
CA THR A 37 15.08 -0.14 30.30
C THR A 37 14.46 -0.22 28.92
N LEU A 38 13.43 -1.05 28.73
CA LEU A 38 12.67 -1.05 27.48
C LEU A 38 11.91 0.27 27.36
N ILE A 39 12.01 0.97 26.22
CA ILE A 39 11.28 2.21 25.96
C ILE A 39 10.53 2.06 24.63
N THR A 40 9.20 2.09 24.71
CA THR A 40 8.31 2.14 23.55
C THR A 40 8.30 3.56 23.00
N VAL A 41 8.64 3.74 21.73
CA VAL A 41 8.67 5.06 21.08
C VAL A 41 7.32 5.32 20.40
N THR A 42 6.64 6.41 20.80
CA THR A 42 5.46 6.93 20.11
C THR A 42 5.85 8.08 19.17
N THR A 43 5.18 8.19 18.03
CA THR A 43 5.60 8.93 16.83
C THR A 43 5.53 10.46 16.93
N LYS A 44 6.50 11.10 17.60
CA LYS A 44 6.75 12.55 17.45
C LYS A 44 8.26 12.89 17.47
N PRO A 45 8.71 13.91 16.70
CA PRO A 45 10.11 14.29 16.69
C PRO A 45 10.45 14.99 18.01
N THR A 46 11.32 14.36 18.80
CA THR A 46 11.91 14.96 20.01
C THR A 46 13.40 14.64 20.02
N THR A 47 14.22 15.65 20.30
CA THR A 47 15.66 15.48 20.49
C THR A 47 15.89 14.67 21.77
N GLN A 48 16.26 13.40 21.65
CA GLN A 48 16.53 12.54 22.80
C GLN A 48 18.03 12.43 23.06
N THR A 49 18.43 12.74 24.29
CA THR A 49 19.81 12.65 24.77
C THR A 49 19.97 11.35 25.56
N TRP A 50 20.86 10.47 25.10
CA TRP A 50 21.12 9.20 25.75
C TRP A 50 22.43 9.26 26.57
N THR A 51 22.35 8.89 27.85
CA THR A 51 23.51 8.79 28.74
C THR A 51 23.81 7.32 29.00
N VAL A 52 24.89 6.81 28.43
CA VAL A 52 25.39 5.45 28.71
C VAL A 52 26.49 5.56 29.77
N THR A 53 26.18 5.11 30.98
CA THR A 53 27.15 5.05 32.09
C THR A 53 27.73 3.65 32.19
N LEU A 54 29.04 3.52 31.97
CA LEU A 54 29.80 2.30 32.18
C LEU A 54 30.58 2.40 33.49
N THR A 55 30.22 1.56 34.45
CA THR A 55 30.91 1.46 35.73
C THR A 55 31.82 0.24 35.74
N THR A 56 33.11 0.44 36.00
CA THR A 56 34.06 -0.64 36.29
C THR A 56 34.48 -0.57 37.76
N THR A 57 35.02 -1.65 38.31
CA THR A 57 35.33 -1.78 39.75
C THR A 57 36.38 -0.78 40.28
N THR A 58 37.05 -0.02 39.42
CA THR A 58 38.06 0.97 39.78
C THR A 58 37.92 2.34 39.09
N THR A 59 37.06 2.50 38.08
CA THR A 59 36.79 3.81 37.45
C THR A 59 35.40 3.91 36.84
N THR A 60 34.75 5.07 36.98
CA THR A 60 33.49 5.43 36.31
C THR A 60 33.78 6.43 35.19
N THR A 61 33.37 6.11 33.96
CA THR A 61 33.52 7.01 32.81
C THR A 61 32.16 7.22 32.14
N THR A 62 31.64 8.44 32.23
CA THR A 62 30.38 8.82 31.59
C THR A 62 30.65 9.37 30.20
N ARG A 63 30.09 8.75 29.15
CA ARG A 63 30.06 9.32 27.79
C ARG A 63 28.62 9.65 27.42
N THR A 64 28.32 10.94 27.38
CA THR A 64 27.11 11.47 26.74
C THR A 64 27.36 11.50 25.23
N THR A 65 26.48 10.88 24.45
CA THR A 65 26.58 10.89 22.98
C THR A 65 25.28 11.43 22.41
N THR A 66 25.32 12.60 21.79
CA THR A 66 24.14 13.26 21.23
C THR A 66 24.02 12.91 19.75
N SER A 67 23.20 11.92 19.42
CA SER A 67 22.83 11.61 18.03
C SER A 67 21.61 12.46 17.64
N ILE A 68 21.81 13.44 16.77
CA ILE A 68 20.70 14.18 16.16
C ILE A 68 20.22 13.37 14.96
N THR A 69 19.15 12.60 15.13
CA THR A 69 18.46 11.95 14.02
C THR A 69 17.62 12.99 13.29
N THR A 70 18.21 13.68 12.30
CA THR A 70 17.43 14.44 11.32
C THR A 70 16.74 13.45 10.39
N THR A 71 15.58 12.93 10.81
CA THR A 71 14.64 12.28 9.90
C THR A 71 14.09 13.35 8.96
N THR A 72 14.77 13.56 7.83
CA THR A 72 14.16 14.20 6.65
C THR A 72 12.94 13.39 6.28
N GLY A 73 11.75 13.96 6.53
CA GLY A 73 10.49 13.24 6.43
C GLY A 73 10.22 12.79 5.01
N ILE A 74 10.40 11.50 4.74
CA ILE A 74 9.81 10.82 3.60
C ILE A 74 8.68 9.98 4.15
N THR A 75 7.50 10.57 4.25
CA THR A 75 6.26 9.85 4.55
C THR A 75 5.88 9.03 3.34
N CYS A 76 6.22 7.74 3.36
CA CYS A 76 5.65 6.76 2.43
C CYS A 76 4.12 6.88 2.46
N ILE A 77 3.50 6.88 1.28
CA ILE A 77 2.05 6.94 1.14
C ILE A 77 1.49 5.54 1.41
N TYR A 78 0.29 5.45 2.01
CA TYR A 78 -0.39 4.17 2.26
C TYR A 78 -0.40 3.30 1.00
N PRO A 79 -0.22 1.97 1.10
CA PRO A 79 0.06 1.16 2.29
C PRO A 79 1.55 1.03 2.60
N PHE A 80 2.42 1.82 1.96
CA PHE A 80 3.85 1.66 2.06
C PHE A 80 4.40 2.16 3.40
N VAL A 81 5.35 1.40 3.97
CA VAL A 81 6.09 1.75 5.18
C VAL A 81 7.56 1.91 4.85
N GLN A 82 8.22 2.89 5.48
CA GLN A 82 9.64 3.13 5.25
C GLN A 82 10.50 2.07 5.95
N THR A 83 11.38 1.41 5.19
CA THR A 83 12.38 0.49 5.73
C THR A 83 13.50 1.25 6.46
N PRO A 84 14.30 0.58 7.30
CA PRO A 84 15.52 1.16 7.87
C PRO A 84 16.56 1.65 6.84
N THR A 85 16.46 1.21 5.57
CA THR A 85 17.30 1.69 4.46
C THR A 85 16.73 2.91 3.73
N GLY A 86 15.56 3.41 4.16
CA GLY A 86 14.90 4.58 3.59
C GLY A 86 13.93 4.30 2.44
N ASN A 87 13.82 3.04 1.98
CA ASN A 87 12.94 2.63 0.89
C ASN A 87 11.49 2.48 1.36
N CYS A 88 10.51 2.73 0.52
CA CYS A 88 9.10 2.42 0.82
C CYS A 88 8.77 0.99 0.38
N VAL A 89 8.24 0.14 1.27
CA VAL A 89 7.78 -1.23 0.94
C VAL A 89 6.31 -1.43 1.31
N ASN A 90 5.58 -2.18 0.49
CA ASN A 90 4.15 -2.43 0.70
C ASN A 90 3.95 -3.62 1.65
N ILE A 91 3.83 -3.33 2.95
CA ILE A 91 3.71 -4.36 3.99
C ILE A 91 2.41 -5.18 3.92
N LEU A 92 1.41 -4.80 3.11
CA LEU A 92 0.18 -5.57 3.00
C LEU A 92 0.31 -6.81 2.10
N ILE A 93 1.25 -6.78 1.14
CA ILE A 93 1.41 -7.79 0.07
C ILE A 93 2.82 -8.30 -0.15
N ASP A 94 3.86 -7.57 0.27
CA ASP A 94 5.23 -8.01 0.08
C ASP A 94 5.50 -9.24 0.95
N PHE A 95 5.69 -10.39 0.30
CA PHE A 95 5.94 -11.69 0.94
C PHE A 95 7.18 -11.68 1.85
N ASN A 96 8.11 -10.72 1.67
CA ASN A 96 9.32 -10.55 2.48
C ASN A 96 9.19 -9.48 3.58
N ASN A 97 8.09 -8.71 3.58
CA ASN A 97 7.83 -7.60 4.52
C ASN A 97 6.38 -7.66 5.07
N CYS A 98 5.83 -8.87 5.20
CA CYS A 98 4.40 -9.09 5.40
C CYS A 98 3.94 -8.64 6.81
N GLY A 99 3.10 -7.62 6.87
CA GLY A 99 2.62 -6.97 8.09
C GLY A 99 3.68 -6.14 8.84
N ILE A 100 4.96 -6.50 8.72
CA ILE A 100 6.10 -5.78 9.28
C ILE A 100 7.33 -5.97 8.40
N VAL A 101 8.11 -4.90 8.24
CA VAL A 101 9.35 -4.88 7.47
C VAL A 101 10.30 -6.00 7.93
N GLY A 102 10.73 -6.84 6.98
CA GLY A 102 11.61 -7.98 7.18
C GLY A 102 10.94 -9.29 7.62
N TYR A 103 9.61 -9.34 7.78
CA TYR A 103 8.90 -10.59 8.05
C TYR A 103 8.59 -11.33 6.74
N VAL A 104 9.38 -12.38 6.48
CA VAL A 104 9.20 -13.27 5.34
C VAL A 104 8.19 -14.37 5.70
N CYS A 105 7.18 -14.54 4.84
CA CYS A 105 6.21 -15.62 4.99
C CYS A 105 6.86 -17.00 4.86
N SER A 106 6.40 -17.97 5.66
CA SER A 106 6.92 -19.34 5.59
C SER A 106 6.44 -20.05 4.32
N MET A 107 7.20 -21.04 3.86
CA MET A 107 6.92 -21.84 2.66
C MET A 107 5.54 -22.56 2.62
N ASN A 108 4.78 -22.55 3.71
CA ASN A 108 3.42 -23.08 3.77
C ASN A 108 2.37 -22.07 3.25
N TYR A 109 2.79 -20.82 3.00
CA TYR A 109 1.98 -19.74 2.47
C TYR A 109 2.46 -19.36 1.07
N THR A 110 1.54 -18.85 0.25
CA THR A 110 1.78 -18.48 -1.17
C THR A 110 1.66 -16.98 -1.40
N SER A 111 1.05 -16.24 -0.48
CA SER A 111 0.88 -14.80 -0.55
C SER A 111 1.06 -14.11 0.81
N CYS A 112 1.21 -12.80 0.79
CA CYS A 112 0.81 -11.94 1.89
C CYS A 112 -0.52 -11.27 1.53
N SER A 113 -1.47 -11.28 2.47
CA SER A 113 -2.75 -10.60 2.32
C SER A 113 -3.14 -9.88 3.61
N ALA A 114 -3.49 -8.60 3.52
CA ALA A 114 -3.78 -7.72 4.65
C ALA A 114 -2.65 -7.69 5.71
N GLY A 115 -1.39 -7.83 5.28
CA GLY A 115 -0.22 -7.93 6.17
C GLY A 115 -0.15 -9.24 6.96
N LYS A 116 -0.79 -10.30 6.48
CA LYS A 116 -0.74 -11.65 7.07
C LYS A 116 -0.43 -12.68 5.99
N CYS A 117 0.40 -13.66 6.30
CA CYS A 117 0.70 -14.73 5.36
C CYS A 117 -0.56 -15.57 5.08
N SER A 118 -0.85 -15.82 3.81
CA SER A 118 -2.03 -16.52 3.33
C SER A 118 -1.68 -17.62 2.33
N VAL A 119 -2.57 -18.61 2.21
CA VAL A 119 -2.41 -19.76 1.30
C VAL A 119 -3.03 -19.52 -0.09
N ALA A 120 -3.69 -18.37 -0.26
CA ALA A 120 -4.17 -17.84 -1.52
C ALA A 120 -4.26 -16.30 -1.41
N PRO A 121 -4.22 -15.55 -2.53
CA PRO A 121 -4.61 -14.15 -2.54
C PRO A 121 -6.02 -14.02 -1.97
N SER A 122 -6.16 -13.28 -0.87
CA SER A 122 -7.46 -12.86 -0.36
C SER A 122 -7.62 -11.36 -0.54
N VAL A 123 -8.87 -10.88 -0.40
CA VAL A 123 -9.14 -9.47 -0.17
C VAL A 123 -8.20 -8.92 0.91
N GLN A 124 -7.64 -7.74 0.65
CA GLN A 124 -6.58 -7.07 1.40
C GLN A 124 -7.15 -6.09 2.44
N LEU A 125 -8.40 -5.62 2.23
CA LEU A 125 -9.18 -4.88 3.23
C LEU A 125 -9.32 -5.67 4.54
N THR A 126 -9.15 -4.99 5.68
CA THR A 126 -9.27 -5.62 7.00
C THR A 126 -10.71 -5.73 7.50
N ASN A 127 -11.57 -4.80 7.09
CA ASN A 127 -13.00 -4.75 7.42
C ASN A 127 -13.80 -4.50 6.13
N ALA A 128 -13.67 -5.41 5.16
CA ALA A 128 -14.29 -5.31 3.85
C ALA A 128 -15.83 -5.17 3.93
N ILE A 129 -16.39 -4.10 3.37
CA ILE A 129 -17.81 -3.92 3.14
C ILE A 129 -18.12 -4.36 1.70
N PRO A 130 -18.99 -5.36 1.47
CA PRO A 130 -19.27 -5.87 0.13
C PRO A 130 -20.11 -4.90 -0.70
N ILE A 131 -19.74 -4.75 -1.97
CA ILE A 131 -20.53 -4.06 -3.00
C ILE A 131 -21.18 -5.11 -3.91
N PHE A 132 -20.35 -5.95 -4.53
CA PHE A 132 -20.75 -7.09 -5.35
C PHE A 132 -19.93 -8.29 -4.92
N THR A 133 -20.53 -9.45 -4.67
CA THR A 133 -19.79 -10.66 -4.29
C THR A 133 -20.42 -11.91 -4.86
N ALA A 134 -19.59 -12.90 -5.20
CA ALA A 134 -20.03 -14.22 -5.63
C ALA A 134 -21.02 -14.86 -4.62
N ALA A 135 -20.82 -14.62 -3.33
CA ALA A 135 -21.62 -15.18 -2.24
C ALA A 135 -23.00 -14.54 -2.06
N VAL A 136 -23.17 -13.24 -2.37
CA VAL A 136 -24.44 -12.51 -2.18
C VAL A 136 -25.21 -12.37 -3.50
N ASN A 137 -24.50 -12.15 -4.59
CA ASN A 137 -25.08 -11.79 -5.89
C ASN A 137 -25.07 -12.94 -6.90
N GLY A 138 -24.28 -14.00 -6.66
CA GLY A 138 -23.91 -14.95 -7.70
C GLY A 138 -22.96 -14.28 -8.70
N SER A 139 -23.14 -14.55 -10.00
CA SER A 139 -22.34 -13.89 -11.02
C SER A 139 -22.75 -12.43 -11.20
N VAL A 140 -21.77 -11.53 -11.35
CA VAL A 140 -22.01 -10.09 -11.53
C VAL A 140 -21.24 -9.57 -12.72
N ASP A 141 -21.96 -8.84 -13.57
CA ASP A 141 -21.59 -8.44 -14.93
C ASP A 141 -22.36 -7.16 -15.29
N ASP A 142 -21.68 -6.19 -15.92
CA ASP A 142 -22.20 -4.86 -16.29
C ASP A 142 -23.12 -4.24 -15.22
N ARG A 143 -22.60 -4.07 -14.00
CA ARG A 143 -23.31 -3.40 -12.90
C ARG A 143 -22.59 -2.17 -12.42
N PHE A 144 -23.37 -1.30 -11.77
CA PHE A 144 -22.84 -0.29 -10.89
C PHE A 144 -23.61 -0.26 -9.57
N TYR A 145 -22.96 0.23 -8.52
CA TYR A 145 -23.55 0.47 -7.21
C TYR A 145 -23.10 1.85 -6.70
N ASN A 146 -23.98 2.55 -6.00
CA ASN A 146 -23.66 3.88 -5.46
C ASN A 146 -23.26 3.79 -3.98
N VAL A 147 -21.99 4.07 -3.68
CA VAL A 147 -21.46 4.14 -2.32
C VAL A 147 -21.52 5.59 -1.83
N THR A 148 -22.28 5.82 -0.76
CA THR A 148 -22.30 7.10 -0.02
C THR A 148 -21.25 7.08 1.07
N LEU A 149 -20.51 8.18 1.20
CA LEU A 149 -19.34 8.33 2.05
C LEU A 149 -19.65 9.23 3.26
N PRO A 150 -19.00 8.98 4.42
CA PRO A 150 -19.08 9.86 5.58
C PRO A 150 -18.08 11.05 5.50
N PHE A 151 -17.51 11.30 4.33
CA PHE A 151 -16.60 12.41 4.02
C PHE A 151 -16.52 12.67 2.51
N ASN A 152 -16.07 13.87 2.16
CA ASN A 152 -15.86 14.27 0.79
C ASN A 152 -14.51 13.77 0.26
N ILE A 153 -14.51 13.29 -0.98
CA ILE A 153 -13.30 13.09 -1.78
C ILE A 153 -13.29 14.08 -2.96
N THR A 154 -12.10 14.45 -3.43
CA THR A 154 -11.93 15.47 -4.49
C THR A 154 -10.95 14.98 -5.55
N LEU A 155 -11.30 15.16 -6.82
CA LEU A 155 -10.42 14.99 -7.98
C LEU A 155 -10.67 16.14 -8.97
N TYR A 156 -9.61 16.68 -9.55
CA TYR A 156 -9.63 17.96 -10.24
C TYR A 156 -10.34 19.03 -9.38
N ASN A 157 -11.39 19.67 -9.91
CA ASN A 157 -12.22 20.62 -9.17
C ASN A 157 -13.58 20.01 -8.72
N THR A 158 -13.74 18.69 -8.82
CA THR A 158 -14.97 17.97 -8.49
C THR A 158 -14.85 17.34 -7.12
N THR A 159 -15.79 17.67 -6.22
CA THR A 159 -15.86 17.11 -4.86
C THR A 159 -17.18 16.38 -4.68
N THR A 160 -17.14 15.17 -4.10
CA THR A 160 -18.33 14.34 -3.87
C THR A 160 -18.25 13.56 -2.56
N ASP A 161 -19.41 13.26 -1.97
CA ASP A 161 -19.61 12.24 -0.92
C ASP A 161 -20.30 10.98 -1.48
N SER A 162 -20.41 10.85 -2.80
CA SER A 162 -21.10 9.75 -3.47
C SER A 162 -20.33 9.28 -4.70
N VAL A 163 -20.05 7.99 -4.77
CA VAL A 163 -19.27 7.36 -5.85
C VAL A 163 -20.07 6.20 -6.46
N GLN A 164 -20.24 6.22 -7.78
CA GLN A 164 -20.73 5.05 -8.52
C GLN A 164 -19.54 4.15 -8.86
N VAL A 165 -19.59 2.90 -8.39
CA VAL A 165 -18.56 1.87 -8.57
C VAL A 165 -19.10 0.87 -9.59
N THR A 166 -18.39 0.61 -10.69
CA THR A 166 -18.79 -0.38 -11.70
C THR A 166 -18.21 -1.77 -11.39
N THR A 167 -18.67 -2.80 -12.10
CA THR A 167 -17.94 -4.08 -12.20
C THR A 167 -16.61 -3.91 -12.94
N ASN A 168 -16.65 -3.09 -13.99
CA ASN A 168 -15.66 -2.94 -15.06
C ASN A 168 -14.47 -2.03 -14.64
N GLY A 169 -14.08 -2.03 -13.36
CA GLY A 169 -12.92 -1.29 -12.83
C GLY A 169 -12.98 0.25 -12.88
N VAL A 170 -14.18 0.82 -13.05
CA VAL A 170 -14.42 2.28 -13.18
C VAL A 170 -15.14 2.83 -11.94
N LEU A 171 -14.77 4.04 -11.52
CA LEU A 171 -15.47 4.79 -10.48
C LEU A 171 -15.80 6.22 -10.95
N CYS A 172 -17.06 6.64 -10.81
CA CYS A 172 -17.53 7.96 -11.22
C CYS A 172 -18.02 8.80 -10.03
N PHE A 173 -17.67 10.08 -10.01
CA PHE A 173 -18.13 11.07 -9.01
C PHE A 173 -19.53 11.63 -9.32
N GLY A 174 -20.35 10.85 -10.03
CA GLY A 174 -21.62 11.28 -10.63
C GLY A 174 -22.27 10.14 -11.39
N LYS A 175 -22.78 10.41 -12.60
CA LYS A 175 -23.30 9.38 -13.50
C LYS A 175 -22.15 8.55 -14.07
N CYS A 176 -22.18 7.24 -13.84
CA CYS A 176 -21.35 6.26 -14.53
C CYS A 176 -22.11 5.59 -15.68
N ASP A 177 -21.36 4.90 -16.53
CA ASP A 177 -21.89 3.94 -17.48
C ASP A 177 -21.37 2.52 -17.17
N ARG A 178 -21.84 1.52 -17.91
CA ARG A 178 -21.48 0.10 -17.75
C ARG A 178 -20.78 -0.43 -18.98
N ILE A 179 -20.09 0.45 -19.70
CA ILE A 179 -19.39 0.04 -20.91
C ILE A 179 -18.20 -0.81 -20.47
N TRP A 180 -18.13 -2.03 -21.00
CA TRP A 180 -17.00 -2.94 -20.82
C TRP A 180 -15.85 -2.56 -21.76
N SER A 181 -16.16 -2.26 -23.03
CA SER A 181 -15.19 -1.89 -24.05
C SER A 181 -14.57 -0.51 -23.82
N GLU A 182 -13.31 -0.56 -23.44
CA GLU A 182 -12.35 0.50 -23.20
C GLU A 182 -12.04 1.39 -24.41
N THR A 183 -11.70 2.65 -24.12
CA THR A 183 -11.22 3.64 -25.10
C THR A 183 -10.09 4.47 -24.50
N ALA A 184 -9.22 5.02 -25.37
CA ALA A 184 -8.23 6.02 -24.95
C ALA A 184 -8.90 7.26 -24.37
N LEU A 185 -8.32 7.83 -23.30
CA LEU A 185 -8.86 8.99 -22.63
C LEU A 185 -8.67 10.27 -23.46
N PRO A 186 -9.63 11.23 -23.41
CA PRO A 186 -10.83 11.20 -22.58
C PRO A 186 -11.95 10.38 -23.22
N ALA A 187 -12.52 9.47 -22.44
CA ALA A 187 -13.65 8.63 -22.83
C ALA A 187 -14.94 9.46 -22.78
N GLN A 188 -15.53 9.77 -23.93
CA GLN A 188 -16.60 10.79 -24.07
C GLN A 188 -17.91 10.39 -23.35
N GLU A 189 -18.16 9.09 -23.31
CA GLU A 189 -19.23 8.38 -22.63
C GLU A 189 -19.30 8.67 -21.12
N PHE A 190 -18.15 8.92 -20.48
CA PHE A 190 -18.07 9.26 -19.06
C PHE A 190 -18.05 10.79 -18.87
N SER A 191 -19.23 11.41 -18.86
CA SER A 191 -19.38 12.86 -18.80
C SER A 191 -18.81 13.51 -17.53
N ASP A 192 -18.78 12.78 -16.42
CA ASP A 192 -18.41 13.29 -15.10
C ASP A 192 -16.95 12.94 -14.77
N THR A 193 -16.48 13.35 -13.57
CA THR A 193 -15.13 13.02 -13.11
C THR A 193 -15.03 11.53 -12.80
N THR A 194 -14.12 10.84 -13.48
CA THR A 194 -14.10 9.38 -13.58
C THR A 194 -12.67 8.84 -13.45
N VAL A 195 -12.57 7.73 -12.70
CA VAL A 195 -11.38 7.00 -12.35
C VAL A 195 -11.42 5.66 -13.07
N PHE A 196 -10.41 5.38 -13.89
CA PHE A 196 -10.23 4.14 -14.65
C PHE A 196 -9.04 3.41 -14.03
N ALA A 197 -9.32 2.54 -13.05
CA ALA A 197 -8.26 1.83 -12.33
C ALA A 197 -7.79 0.60 -13.11
N TYR A 198 -8.73 -0.09 -13.74
CA TYR A 198 -8.51 -1.13 -14.73
C TYR A 198 -9.80 -1.24 -15.56
N TRP A 199 -10.00 -0.32 -16.50
CA TRP A 199 -11.23 -0.31 -17.30
C TRP A 199 -11.12 -1.36 -18.41
N ASP A 200 -11.90 -2.44 -18.27
CA ASP A 200 -11.94 -3.65 -19.11
C ASP A 200 -13.25 -4.42 -18.75
N ASP A 201 -13.55 -5.52 -19.45
CA ASP A 201 -14.71 -6.41 -19.26
C ASP A 201 -14.56 -7.31 -18.01
N LEU A 202 -14.60 -6.69 -16.82
CA LEU A 202 -14.40 -7.38 -15.54
C LEU A 202 -15.69 -7.97 -14.94
N TYR A 203 -15.57 -9.20 -14.48
CA TYR A 203 -16.67 -10.08 -14.06
C TYR A 203 -16.39 -10.73 -12.70
N VAL A 204 -17.45 -10.90 -11.90
CA VAL A 204 -17.42 -11.68 -10.64
C VAL A 204 -18.09 -13.02 -10.89
N PHE A 205 -17.37 -14.14 -10.80
CA PHE A 205 -17.91 -15.49 -11.01
C PHE A 205 -18.59 -16.06 -9.76
N ALA A 206 -19.81 -16.59 -9.93
CA ALA A 206 -20.51 -17.32 -8.86
C ALA A 206 -19.71 -18.52 -8.33
N ASN A 207 -19.91 -18.87 -7.04
CA ASN A 207 -19.24 -19.98 -6.35
C ASN A 207 -17.72 -19.82 -6.14
N THR A 208 -17.16 -18.63 -6.40
CA THR A 208 -15.77 -18.27 -6.11
C THR A 208 -15.67 -17.41 -4.84
N SER A 209 -14.46 -16.97 -4.49
CA SER A 209 -14.20 -15.93 -3.48
C SER A 209 -14.19 -14.50 -4.05
N GLN A 210 -14.57 -14.31 -5.33
CA GLN A 210 -14.51 -13.03 -6.02
C GLN A 210 -15.55 -12.02 -5.52
N GLY A 211 -15.19 -10.75 -5.64
CA GLY A 211 -16.06 -9.62 -5.32
C GLY A 211 -15.35 -8.27 -5.42
N ILE A 212 -16.17 -7.23 -5.24
CA ILE A 212 -15.80 -5.84 -5.20
C ILE A 212 -16.27 -5.30 -3.85
N TYR A 213 -15.37 -4.62 -3.15
CA TYR A 213 -15.51 -4.23 -1.76
C TYR A 213 -15.06 -2.79 -1.53
N TYR A 214 -15.39 -2.23 -0.37
CA TYR A 214 -14.75 -1.01 0.12
C TYR A 214 -14.50 -1.05 1.63
N GLU A 215 -13.53 -0.27 2.10
CA GLU A 215 -13.27 0.00 3.52
C GLU A 215 -12.98 1.49 3.70
N ILE A 216 -13.31 2.02 4.87
CA ILE A 216 -12.86 3.34 5.31
C ILE A 216 -12.00 3.13 6.55
N GLN A 217 -10.74 3.55 6.45
CA GLN A 217 -9.75 3.44 7.52
C GLN A 217 -9.40 4.83 8.07
N GLY A 218 -8.92 4.89 9.32
CA GLY A 218 -8.48 6.13 9.96
C GLY A 218 -9.59 6.94 10.63
N ASP A 219 -9.18 8.00 11.33
CA ASP A 219 -10.06 8.92 12.05
C ASP A 219 -10.44 10.15 11.20
N SER A 220 -11.52 10.84 11.58
CA SER A 220 -12.00 12.06 10.91
C SER A 220 -10.88 13.07 10.61
N SER A 221 -10.94 13.66 9.42
CA SER A 221 -9.92 14.56 8.84
C SER A 221 -8.60 13.88 8.46
N ASN A 222 -8.52 12.55 8.52
CA ASN A 222 -7.39 11.74 8.05
C ASN A 222 -7.86 10.33 7.61
N ARG A 223 -9.07 10.21 7.06
CA ARG A 223 -9.59 8.94 6.54
C ARG A 223 -8.98 8.57 5.20
N THR A 224 -8.83 7.27 4.99
CA THR A 224 -8.52 6.67 3.69
C THR A 224 -9.74 5.86 3.25
N LEU A 225 -10.27 6.13 2.06
CA LEU A 225 -11.29 5.32 1.40
C LEU A 225 -10.58 4.40 0.41
N ILE A 226 -10.87 3.11 0.52
CA ILE A 226 -10.25 2.07 -0.31
C ILE A 226 -11.38 1.29 -0.96
N PHE A 227 -11.42 1.24 -2.28
CA PHE A 227 -12.17 0.23 -3.02
C PHE A 227 -11.21 -0.90 -3.41
N GLU A 228 -11.69 -2.13 -3.39
CA GLU A 228 -10.89 -3.28 -3.79
C GLU A 228 -11.68 -4.20 -4.72
N TYR A 229 -11.05 -4.57 -5.83
CA TYR A 229 -11.55 -5.51 -6.82
C TYR A 229 -10.74 -6.79 -6.69
N TYR A 230 -11.41 -7.93 -6.55
CA TYR A 230 -10.86 -9.26 -6.71
C TYR A 230 -11.80 -10.05 -7.62
N CYS A 231 -11.53 -10.02 -8.91
CA CYS A 231 -12.43 -10.43 -9.99
C CYS A 231 -11.66 -11.10 -11.12
N SER A 232 -12.37 -11.47 -12.20
CA SER A 232 -11.77 -12.03 -13.42
C SER A 232 -12.20 -11.26 -14.66
N HIS A 233 -11.55 -11.50 -15.80
CA HIS A 233 -12.09 -11.04 -17.09
C HIS A 233 -13.32 -11.89 -17.47
N TYR A 234 -14.29 -11.29 -18.16
CA TYR A 234 -15.49 -11.96 -18.67
C TYR A 234 -15.13 -13.21 -19.48
N GLN A 235 -15.85 -14.30 -19.23
CA GLN A 235 -15.60 -15.64 -19.80
C GLN A 235 -14.24 -16.30 -19.46
N GLN A 236 -13.35 -15.63 -18.69
CA GLN A 236 -12.01 -16.12 -18.33
C GLN A 236 -11.87 -16.30 -16.81
N GLU A 237 -12.53 -17.31 -16.25
CA GLU A 237 -12.59 -17.59 -14.80
C GLU A 237 -11.20 -17.76 -14.11
N THR A 238 -10.13 -17.99 -14.88
CA THR A 238 -8.76 -18.16 -14.37
C THR A 238 -7.84 -16.96 -14.63
N GLU A 239 -8.30 -15.91 -15.31
CA GLU A 239 -7.57 -14.65 -15.46
C GLU A 239 -8.04 -13.73 -14.35
N TYR A 240 -7.21 -13.55 -13.32
CA TYR A 240 -7.51 -12.77 -12.13
C TYR A 240 -7.01 -11.33 -12.23
N TYR A 241 -7.82 -10.43 -11.69
CA TYR A 241 -7.55 -9.00 -11.56
C TYR A 241 -7.81 -8.60 -10.12
N HIS A 242 -6.73 -8.27 -9.42
CA HIS A 242 -6.72 -7.94 -8.00
C HIS A 242 -6.04 -6.59 -7.78
N PHE A 243 -6.83 -5.56 -7.48
CA PHE A 243 -6.31 -4.21 -7.31
C PHE A 243 -7.15 -3.36 -6.34
N GLN A 244 -6.52 -2.31 -5.80
CA GLN A 244 -7.17 -1.29 -4.97
C GLN A 244 -7.19 0.08 -5.65
N VAL A 245 -8.23 0.85 -5.34
CA VAL A 245 -8.36 2.28 -5.63
C VAL A 245 -8.46 3.06 -4.32
N VAL A 246 -7.51 3.95 -4.07
CA VAL A 246 -7.33 4.62 -2.79
C VAL A 246 -7.51 6.13 -2.93
N PHE A 247 -8.39 6.69 -2.09
CA PHE A 247 -8.62 8.12 -1.92
C PHE A 247 -8.31 8.55 -0.49
N PHE A 248 -7.89 9.80 -0.32
CA PHE A 248 -7.42 10.34 0.94
C PHE A 248 -8.21 11.60 1.33
N GLU A 249 -8.73 11.65 2.56
CA GLU A 249 -9.41 12.83 3.11
C GLU A 249 -8.45 14.03 3.27
N ASP A 250 -7.17 13.77 3.55
CA ASP A 250 -6.13 14.78 3.79
C ASP A 250 -5.38 15.24 2.52
N LYS A 251 -5.59 14.56 1.37
CA LYS A 251 -4.90 14.84 0.10
C LYS A 251 -5.87 14.94 -1.08
N PRO A 252 -6.72 16.00 -1.12
CA PRO A 252 -7.60 16.24 -2.25
C PRO A 252 -6.83 16.34 -3.56
N GLY A 253 -7.40 15.76 -4.62
CA GLY A 253 -6.79 15.68 -5.96
C GLY A 253 -5.85 14.49 -6.16
N ILE A 254 -5.55 13.70 -5.12
CA ILE A 254 -4.75 12.47 -5.23
C ILE A 254 -5.66 11.23 -5.26
N VAL A 255 -5.44 10.36 -6.24
CA VAL A 255 -5.95 8.97 -6.25
C VAL A 255 -4.81 8.01 -6.55
N GLN A 256 -4.82 6.84 -5.93
CA GLN A 256 -3.76 5.84 -6.07
C GLN A 256 -4.36 4.48 -6.46
N TYR A 257 -3.73 3.79 -7.42
CA TYR A 257 -4.06 2.43 -7.82
C TYR A 257 -2.93 1.50 -7.38
N ILE A 258 -3.28 0.36 -6.79
CA ILE A 258 -2.32 -0.64 -6.29
C ILE A 258 -2.68 -1.98 -6.92
N TYR A 259 -1.76 -2.56 -7.67
CA TYR A 259 -1.99 -3.81 -8.40
C TYR A 259 -1.31 -4.97 -7.69
N TYR A 260 -2.08 -6.00 -7.37
CA TYR A 260 -1.64 -7.19 -6.64
C TYR A 260 -1.45 -8.38 -7.58
N ASP A 261 -2.43 -8.62 -8.45
CA ASP A 261 -2.41 -9.65 -9.47
C ASP A 261 -3.15 -9.12 -10.71
N ILE A 262 -2.56 -9.29 -11.88
CA ILE A 262 -3.05 -8.81 -13.19
C ILE A 262 -2.55 -9.83 -14.22
N SER A 263 -3.46 -10.65 -14.74
CA SER A 263 -3.09 -11.88 -15.46
C SER A 263 -2.57 -11.67 -16.89
N ASP A 264 -2.93 -10.55 -17.51
CA ASP A 264 -2.72 -10.23 -18.92
C ASP A 264 -1.66 -9.13 -19.17
N GLY A 265 -1.16 -8.51 -18.10
CA GLY A 265 -0.21 -7.40 -18.15
C GLY A 265 -0.79 -6.04 -18.55
N GLY A 266 -2.11 -5.85 -18.57
CA GLY A 266 -2.73 -4.59 -19.00
C GLY A 266 -2.99 -4.49 -20.50
N ILE A 267 -3.18 -5.61 -21.21
CA ILE A 267 -3.23 -5.65 -22.68
C ILE A 267 -4.55 -5.16 -23.29
N THR A 268 -5.66 -5.20 -22.54
CA THR A 268 -7.03 -4.84 -22.96
C THR A 268 -7.66 -3.75 -22.09
N CYS A 269 -6.84 -2.93 -21.40
CA CYS A 269 -7.36 -1.99 -20.41
C CYS A 269 -6.99 -0.53 -20.66
N THR A 270 -7.88 0.36 -20.23
CA THR A 270 -7.55 1.78 -19.99
C THR A 270 -7.27 2.02 -18.51
N VAL A 271 -6.12 2.65 -18.23
CA VAL A 271 -5.73 3.10 -16.89
C VAL A 271 -5.46 4.60 -16.89
N GLY A 272 -6.19 5.33 -16.04
CA GLY A 272 -6.06 6.76 -15.91
C GLY A 272 -7.22 7.41 -15.14
N VAL A 273 -7.30 8.73 -15.25
CA VAL A 273 -8.34 9.53 -14.60
C VAL A 273 -8.72 10.72 -15.49
N GLN A 274 -9.99 11.11 -15.51
CA GLN A 274 -10.47 12.26 -16.28
C GLN A 274 -11.45 13.13 -15.49
N SER A 275 -11.45 14.43 -15.79
CA SER A 275 -12.38 15.39 -15.19
C SER A 275 -13.78 15.32 -15.83
N SER A 276 -13.84 14.98 -17.11
CA SER A 276 -15.06 14.84 -17.92
C SER A 276 -14.71 14.11 -19.24
N GLY A 277 -15.73 13.75 -20.02
CA GLY A 277 -15.56 13.20 -21.37
C GLY A 277 -14.90 14.14 -22.40
N ASN A 278 -14.63 15.40 -22.05
CA ASN A 278 -13.82 16.33 -22.85
C ASN A 278 -12.46 16.64 -22.19
N GLY A 279 -12.10 15.90 -21.14
CA GLY A 279 -10.93 16.16 -20.31
C GLY A 279 -11.12 17.32 -19.31
N PRO A 280 -10.03 17.86 -18.72
CA PRO A 280 -8.67 17.32 -18.80
C PRO A 280 -8.58 15.88 -18.26
N PHE A 281 -7.56 15.15 -18.69
CA PHE A 281 -7.35 13.75 -18.31
C PHE A 281 -5.87 13.47 -18.08
N ILE A 282 -5.58 12.37 -17.38
CA ILE A 282 -4.24 11.80 -17.20
C ILE A 282 -4.37 10.32 -17.56
N GLN A 283 -3.78 9.90 -18.67
CA GLN A 283 -3.72 8.48 -19.07
C GLN A 283 -2.34 7.92 -18.71
N TYR A 284 -2.32 6.73 -18.12
CA TYR A 284 -1.11 5.93 -17.95
C TYR A 284 -0.95 4.95 -19.11
N SER A 285 -2.00 4.18 -19.42
CA SER A 285 -2.03 3.20 -20.52
C SER A 285 -3.42 3.07 -21.14
N PHE A 286 -3.43 2.54 -22.37
CA PHE A 286 -4.57 2.04 -23.13
C PHE A 286 -4.01 0.94 -24.04
N ASP A 287 -4.61 -0.26 -24.01
CA ASP A 287 -4.24 -1.44 -24.81
C ASP A 287 -2.73 -1.71 -24.88
N GLN A 288 -2.07 -1.71 -23.73
CA GLN A 288 -0.61 -1.74 -23.64
C GLN A 288 -0.12 -2.90 -22.77
N ALA A 289 0.27 -3.99 -23.43
CA ALA A 289 0.94 -5.12 -22.80
C ALA A 289 2.14 -4.70 -21.93
N ASP A 290 2.33 -5.43 -20.82
CA ASP A 290 3.33 -5.18 -19.77
C ASP A 290 3.25 -3.78 -19.10
N SER A 291 2.18 -3.02 -19.34
CA SER A 291 2.00 -1.71 -18.69
C SER A 291 1.54 -1.84 -17.24
N VAL A 292 0.64 -2.79 -16.95
CA VAL A 292 0.07 -3.01 -15.62
C VAL A 292 0.55 -4.35 -15.07
N MET A 293 1.38 -4.32 -14.02
CA MET A 293 2.04 -5.51 -13.49
C MET A 293 1.76 -5.70 -11.99
N PRO A 294 1.77 -6.96 -11.49
CA PRO A 294 1.75 -7.26 -10.06
C PRO A 294 2.81 -6.49 -9.26
N ASN A 295 2.45 -6.04 -8.06
CA ASN A 295 3.23 -5.19 -7.15
C ASN A 295 3.50 -3.76 -7.63
N MET A 296 2.89 -3.31 -8.73
CA MET A 296 2.98 -1.91 -9.18
C MET A 296 2.05 -1.01 -8.35
N THR A 297 2.46 0.24 -8.16
CA THR A 297 1.55 1.31 -7.70
C THR A 297 1.60 2.52 -8.62
N LEU A 298 0.44 3.06 -8.96
CA LEU A 298 0.30 4.34 -9.67
C LEU A 298 -0.33 5.37 -8.75
N ILE A 299 0.21 6.57 -8.72
CA ILE A 299 -0.33 7.72 -7.97
C ILE A 299 -0.61 8.83 -8.98
N PHE A 300 -1.88 9.21 -9.12
CA PHE A 300 -2.32 10.30 -9.98
C PHE A 300 -2.55 11.56 -9.14
N ASP A 301 -1.93 12.67 -9.56
CA ASP A 301 -2.16 14.00 -9.00
C ASP A 301 -2.90 14.86 -10.01
N THR A 302 -4.21 14.99 -9.81
CA THR A 302 -5.11 15.77 -10.66
C THR A 302 -4.97 17.28 -10.46
N ASN A 303 -4.26 17.74 -9.41
CA ASN A 303 -3.91 19.15 -9.24
C ASN A 303 -2.80 19.58 -10.19
N THR A 304 -1.83 18.68 -10.46
CA THR A 304 -0.67 18.94 -11.33
C THR A 304 -0.83 18.35 -12.74
N GLY A 305 -1.78 17.43 -12.95
CA GLY A 305 -1.95 16.74 -14.23
C GLY A 305 -0.91 15.65 -14.47
N THR A 306 -0.38 15.03 -13.40
CA THR A 306 0.75 14.08 -13.48
C THR A 306 0.43 12.74 -12.83
N TYR A 307 1.21 11.71 -13.18
CA TYR A 307 1.23 10.44 -12.44
C TYR A 307 2.66 10.07 -12.03
N THR A 308 2.78 9.24 -11.00
CA THR A 308 4.03 8.58 -10.57
C THR A 308 3.81 7.08 -10.54
N LYS A 309 4.76 6.31 -11.08
CA LYS A 309 4.83 4.86 -10.97
C LYS A 309 5.87 4.47 -9.92
N LEU A 310 5.49 3.56 -9.02
CA LEU A 310 6.30 2.96 -7.96
C LEU A 310 6.34 1.43 -8.13
#